data_AF-A0A1F5VK64-F1
#
_entry.id   AF-A0A1F5VK64-F1
#
_cell.length_a   1.000
_cell.length_b   1.000
_cell.length_c   1.000
_cell.angle_alpha   90.00
_cell.angle_beta   90.00
_cell.angle_gamma   90.00
#
_symmetry.space_group_name_H-M   'P 1'
#
loop_
_entity.id
_entity.type
_entity.pdbx_description
1 polymer ?
#
loop_
_entity_poly.entity_id
_entity_poly.type
_entity_poly.pdbx_seq_one_letter_code
_entity_poly.pdbx_strand_id
1 'polypeptide(L)'
;MKNEGLIQFMIIIVLSVIILSLLGVSLASLVENQTLKGNFTFLWRALKYIWNEYLFKYSMMLINFLENKIGEPILDKFQIMKSKLLPHSN
;
A
#
# COMPACT_ATOMS: atom_id res chain seq x y z
N MET A 1 10.35 -25.49 5.83
CA MET A 1 8.98 -25.85 5.44
C MET A 1 8.46 -24.75 4.53
N LYS A 2 7.85 -25.12 3.41
CA LYS A 2 7.63 -24.26 2.24
C LYS A 2 6.78 -23.02 2.55
N ASN A 3 7.34 -21.83 2.37
CA ASN A 3 6.63 -20.54 2.39
C ASN A 3 5.57 -20.41 1.27
N GLU A 4 5.45 -21.42 0.41
CA GLU A 4 4.49 -21.53 -0.69
C GLU A 4 3.05 -21.32 -0.22
N GLY A 5 2.66 -21.86 0.95
CA GLY A 5 1.29 -21.72 1.46
C GLY A 5 0.92 -20.29 1.82
N LEU A 6 1.87 -19.50 2.33
CA LEU A 6 1.63 -18.12 2.72
C LEU A 6 1.54 -17.21 1.50
N ILE A 7 2.40 -17.42 0.50
CA ILE A 7 2.36 -16.71 -0.78
C ILE A 7 1.07 -17.04 -1.53
N GLN A 8 0.66 -18.31 -1.59
CA GLN A 8 -0.56 -18.73 -2.25
C GLN A 8 -1.80 -18.13 -1.56
N PHE A 9 -1.81 -18.07 -0.23
CA PHE A 9 -2.87 -17.40 0.54
C PHE A 9 -2.94 -15.90 0.24
N MET A 10 -1.80 -15.21 0.15
CA MET A 10 -1.77 -13.79 -0.24
C MET A 10 -2.30 -13.57 -1.66
N ILE A 11 -1.93 -14.41 -2.62
CA ILE A 11 -2.43 -14.34 -3.99
C ILE A 11 -3.95 -14.52 -4.02
N ILE A 12 -4.49 -15.46 -3.24
CA ILE A 12 -5.94 -15.68 -3.12
C ILE A 12 -6.63 -14.44 -2.57
N ILE A 13 -6.10 -13.80 -1.52
CA ILE A 13 -6.67 -12.56 -0.97
C ILE A 13 -6.70 -11.44 -2.01
N VAL A 14 -5.60 -11.24 -2.73
CA VAL A 14 -5.53 -10.21 -3.79
C VAL A 14 -6.54 -10.49 -4.90
N LEU A 15 -6.63 -11.74 -5.37
CA LEU A 15 -7.59 -12.13 -6.39
C LEU A 15 -9.04 -11.98 -5.91
N SER A 16 -9.35 -12.33 -4.66
CA SER A 16 -10.69 -12.13 -4.10
C SER A 16 -11.08 -10.66 -4.07
N VAL A 17 -10.16 -9.75 -3.70
CA VAL A 17 -10.40 -8.30 -3.72
C VAL A 17 -10.68 -7.82 -5.15
N ILE A 18 -9.89 -8.26 -6.14
CA ILE A 18 -10.08 -7.91 -7.55
C ILE A 18 -11.44 -8.41 -8.05
N ILE A 19 -11.80 -9.66 -7.79
CA ILE A 19 -13.08 -10.26 -8.21
C ILE A 19 -14.26 -9.50 -7.58
N LEU A 20 -14.22 -9.20 -6.29
CA LEU A 20 -15.27 -8.41 -5.62
C LEU A 20 -15.41 -7.02 -6.24
N SER A 21 -14.29 -6.37 -6.59
CA SER A 21 -14.30 -5.07 -7.28
C SER A 21 -14.89 -5.16 -8.69
N LEU A 22 -14.59 -6.23 -9.44
CA LEU A 22 -15.14 -6.46 -10.78
C LEU A 22 -16.65 -6.78 -10.75
N LEU A 23 -17.12 -7.40 -9.67
CA LEU A 23 -18.54 -7.66 -9.43
C LEU A 23 -19.32 -6.39 -9.00
N GLY A 24 -18.66 -5.23 -8.95
CA GLY A 24 -19.28 -3.97 -8.53
C GLY A 24 -19.58 -3.90 -7.04
N VAL A 25 -19.04 -4.82 -6.25
CA VAL A 25 -19.24 -4.86 -4.81
C VAL A 25 -18.24 -3.91 -4.16
N SER A 26 -18.74 -2.79 -3.65
CA SER A 26 -17.92 -1.87 -2.87
C SER A 26 -17.54 -2.50 -1.53
N LEU A 27 -16.24 -2.69 -1.31
CA LEU A 27 -15.73 -3.11 0.00
C LEU A 27 -16.15 -2.14 1.12
N ALA A 28 -16.32 -0.85 0.80
CA ALA A 28 -16.82 0.14 1.76
C ALA A 28 -18.29 -0.11 2.11
N SER A 29 -19.14 -0.42 1.12
CA SER A 29 -20.56 -0.70 1.38
C SER A 29 -20.79 -2.02 2.12
N LEU A 30 -19.91 -3.02 1.91
CA LEU A 30 -19.89 -4.26 2.70
C LEU A 30 -19.53 -4.02 4.17
N VAL A 31 -18.68 -3.02 4.44
CA VAL A 31 -18.26 -2.66 5.81
C VAL A 31 -19.29 -1.76 6.51
N GLU A 32 -20.08 -1.01 5.75
CA GLU A 32 -21.18 -0.17 6.27
C GLU A 32 -22.43 -0.97 6.64
N ASN A 33 -22.66 -2.14 6.02
CA ASN A 33 -23.80 -2.99 6.34
C ASN A 33 -23.63 -3.67 7.71
N GLN A 34 -24.54 -3.41 8.65
CA GLN A 34 -24.43 -3.86 10.05
C GLN A 34 -24.27 -5.39 10.20
N THR A 35 -24.92 -6.19 9.34
CA THR A 35 -24.84 -7.65 9.38
C THR A 35 -23.47 -8.16 8.91
N LEU A 36 -22.93 -7.53 7.86
CA LEU A 36 -21.63 -7.89 7.31
C LEU A 36 -20.48 -7.32 8.13
N LYS A 37 -20.67 -6.15 8.76
CA LYS A 37 -19.71 -5.50 9.66
C LYS A 37 -19.28 -6.41 10.80
N GLY A 38 -20.20 -7.19 11.39
CA GLY A 38 -19.85 -8.17 12.43
C GLY A 38 -18.83 -9.22 11.95
N ASN A 39 -19.07 -9.81 10.78
CA ASN A 39 -18.22 -10.86 10.20
C ASN A 39 -16.93 -10.30 9.57
N PHE A 40 -17.01 -9.13 8.91
CA PHE A 40 -15.88 -8.45 8.32
C PHE A 40 -14.97 -7.81 9.35
N THR A 41 -15.43 -7.49 10.56
CA THR A 41 -14.56 -6.95 11.62
C THR A 41 -13.48 -7.95 12.02
N PHE A 42 -13.81 -9.25 12.04
CA PHE A 42 -12.83 -10.31 12.30
C PHE A 42 -11.79 -10.41 11.17
N LEU A 43 -12.27 -10.49 9.92
CA LEU A 43 -11.41 -10.48 8.73
C LEU A 43 -10.53 -9.22 8.66
N TRP A 44 -11.09 -8.05 8.97
CA TRP A 44 -10.39 -6.77 8.97
C TRP A 44 -9.32 -6.69 10.05
N ARG A 45 -9.57 -7.24 11.25
CA ARG A 45 -8.57 -7.37 12.30
C ARG A 45 -7.44 -8.31 11.88
N ALA A 46 -7.75 -9.46 11.28
CA ALA A 46 -6.75 -10.37 10.74
C ALA A 46 -5.94 -9.72 9.62
N LEU A 47 -6.59 -9.00 8.71
CA LEU A 47 -5.93 -8.26 7.62
C LEU A 47 -5.01 -7.17 8.17
N LYS A 48 -5.47 -6.40 9.17
CA LYS A 48 -4.64 -5.40 9.85
C LYS A 48 -3.44 -6.03 10.53
N TYR A 49 -3.61 -7.16 11.20
CA TYR A 49 -2.51 -7.88 11.84
C TYR A 49 -1.48 -8.34 10.81
N ILE A 50 -1.92 -8.95 9.70
CA ILE A 50 -1.04 -9.35 8.60
C ILE A 50 -0.36 -8.12 7.97
N TRP A 51 -1.10 -7.02 7.80
CA TRP A 51 -0.55 -5.78 7.27
C TRP A 51 0.55 -5.22 8.16
N ASN A 52 0.32 -5.13 9.47
CA ASN A 52 1.27 -4.56 10.41
C ASN A 52 2.50 -5.45 10.62
N GLU A 53 2.31 -6.77 10.69
CA GLU A 53 3.38 -7.69 11.05
C GLU A 53 4.25 -8.06 9.84
N TYR A 54 3.62 -8.22 8.66
CA TYR A 54 4.33 -8.68 7.47
C TYR A 54 4.50 -7.55 6.46
N LEU A 55 3.42 -6.92 6.01
CA LEU A 55 3.50 -5.98 4.90
C LEU A 55 4.14 -4.64 5.26
N PHE A 56 4.02 -4.19 6.51
CA PHE A 56 4.57 -2.90 6.96
C PHE A 56 6.10 -2.87 6.86
N LYS A 57 6.76 -3.97 7.22
CA LYS A 57 8.23 -4.06 7.15
C LYS A 57 8.73 -4.01 5.70
N TYR A 58 8.05 -4.73 4.80
CA TYR A 58 8.39 -4.71 3.38
C TYR A 58 8.00 -3.39 2.70
N SER A 59 6.88 -2.78 3.08
CA SER A 59 6.43 -1.51 2.51
C SER A 59 7.33 -0.35 2.95
N MET A 60 7.78 -0.33 4.20
CA MET A 60 8.75 0.65 4.68
C MET A 60 10.10 0.50 3.96
N MET A 61 10.56 -0.74 3.72
CA MET A 61 11.75 -0.99 2.91
C MET A 61 11.59 -0.50 1.46
N LEU A 62 10.40 -0.72 0.86
CA LEU A 62 10.09 -0.29 -0.50
C LEU A 62 10.03 1.25 -0.59
N ILE A 63 9.40 1.92 0.37
CA ILE A 63 9.29 3.39 0.43
C ILE A 63 10.69 3.99 0.59
N ASN A 64 11.50 3.51 1.53
CA ASN A 64 12.87 3.99 1.72
C ASN A 64 13.73 3.77 0.46
N PHE A 65 13.54 2.64 -0.24
CA PHE A 65 14.23 2.39 -1.50
C PHE A 65 13.81 3.37 -2.61
N LEU A 66 12.50 3.65 -2.73
CA LEU A 66 11.97 4.61 -3.70
C LEU A 66 12.42 6.04 -3.38
N GLU A 67 12.37 6.45 -2.12
CA GLU A 67 12.80 7.78 -1.68
C GLU A 67 14.29 8.00 -1.96
N ASN A 68 15.14 7.02 -1.64
CA ASN A 68 16.59 7.14 -1.84
C ASN A 68 17.02 7.01 -3.32
N LYS A 69 16.36 6.15 -4.12
CA LYS A 69 16.72 5.97 -5.54
C LYS A 69 16.07 6.99 -6.48
N ILE A 70 14.89 7.48 -6.15
CA ILE A 70 14.06 8.28 -7.04
C ILE A 70 13.80 9.66 -6.42
N GLY A 71 13.42 9.72 -5.14
CA GLY A 71 13.05 10.97 -4.45
C GLY A 71 14.20 11.98 -4.33
N GLU A 72 15.24 11.65 -3.57
CA GLU A 72 16.40 12.53 -3.33
C GLU A 72 17.06 13.05 -4.63
N PRO A 73 17.44 12.20 -5.60
CA PRO A 73 18.08 12.70 -6.82
C PRO A 73 17.17 13.59 -7.69
N ILE A 74 15.84 13.45 -7.61
CA ILE A 74 14.90 14.33 -8.30
C ILE A 74 14.78 15.67 -7.57
N LEU A 75 14.70 15.66 -6.24
CA LEU A 75 14.61 16.87 -5.43
C LEU A 75 15.88 17.72 -5.56
N ASP A 76 17.06 17.12 -5.55
CA ASP A 76 18.32 17.82 -5.74
C ASP A 76 18.44 18.45 -7.13
N LYS A 77 18.06 17.71 -8.18
CA LYS A 77 18.03 18.23 -9.56
C LYS A 77 17.06 19.41 -9.68
N PHE A 78 15.91 19.34 -9.01
CA PHE A 78 14.94 20.41 -9.00
C PHE A 78 15.45 21.66 -8.28
N GLN A 79 16.11 21.50 -7.13
CA GLN A 79 16.71 22.64 -6.41
C GLN A 79 17.82 23.32 -7.20
N ILE A 80 18.72 22.54 -7.84
CA ILE A 80 19.79 23.07 -8.71
C ILE A 80 19.19 23.82 -9.91
N MET A 81 18.08 23.33 -10.47
CA MET A 81 17.38 24.00 -11.57
C MET A 81 16.74 25.31 -11.10
N LYS A 82 16.04 25.28 -9.96
CA LYS A 82 15.41 26.45 -9.36
C LYS A 82 16.43 27.55 -9.02
N SER A 83 17.59 27.18 -8.48
CA SER A 83 18.65 28.14 -8.15
C SER A 83 19.32 28.76 -9.39
N LYS A 84 19.35 28.04 -10.52
CA LYS A 84 19.85 28.56 -11.80
C LYS A 84 18.85 29.48 -12.52
N LEU A 85 17.54 29.25 -12.34
CA LEU A 85 16.49 30.02 -13.00
C LEU A 85 16.11 31.30 -12.24
N LEU A 86 16.40 31.38 -10.93
CA LEU A 86 16.18 32.55 -10.10
C LEU A 86 17.49 33.03 -9.45
N PRO A 87 18.49 33.49 -10.23
CA PRO A 87 19.64 34.16 -9.64
C PRO A 87 19.14 35.43 -8.95
N HIS A 88 19.59 35.67 -7.72
CA HIS A 88 19.17 36.81 -6.91
C HIS A 88 19.16 38.11 -7.72
N SER A 89 17.94 38.62 -7.95
CA SER A 89 17.68 40.01 -8.33
C SER A 89 18.05 40.87 -7.13
N ASN A 90 19.32 41.22 -7.01
CA ASN A 90 19.78 42.37 -6.24
C ASN A 90 19.84 43.59 -7.15
#